data_AF-A0A836WWV0-F1
#
_entry.id   AF-A0A836WWV0-F1
#
_cell.length_a   1.000
_cell.length_b   1.000
_cell.length_c   1.000
_cell.angle_alpha   90.00
_cell.angle_beta   90.00
_cell.angle_gamma   90.00
#
_symmetry.space_group_name_H-M   'P 1'
#
loop_
_entity.id
_entity.type
_entity.pdbx_description
1 polymer ?
#
loop_
_entity_poly.entity_id
_entity_poly.type
_entity_poly.pdbx_seq_one_letter_code
_entity_poly.pdbx_strand_id
1 'polypeptide(L)'
;MNKSILENINLLSLTIAGFIAGYLMFIVDIALDGFLGLFGTYDIYKSWITSQNLFHGFEDIAIFLGHQINAITFGFFLVYPKIWKFLPQNRLIKGFIFATIWHLLVLIVSFIFGTLGSIWLKDLLKMGLNFHISLYLLHLVWGVSLALIYEEK
;
A
#
# COMPACT_ATOMS: atom_id res chain seq x y z
N MET A 1 -7.65 31.79 -11.91
CA MET A 1 -8.36 30.60 -12.46
C MET A 1 -7.90 29.39 -11.67
N ASN A 2 -8.76 28.80 -10.84
CA ASN A 2 -8.40 27.67 -10.00
C ASN A 2 -8.45 26.41 -10.88
N LYS A 3 -7.33 26.05 -11.52
CA LYS A 3 -7.23 24.78 -12.24
C LYS A 3 -7.56 23.66 -11.26
N SER A 4 -8.41 22.72 -11.67
CA SER A 4 -8.74 21.57 -10.83
C SER A 4 -7.44 20.83 -10.47
N ILE A 5 -7.30 20.43 -9.21
CA ILE A 5 -6.14 19.68 -8.72
C ILE A 5 -5.90 18.42 -9.60
N LEU A 6 -6.98 17.81 -10.09
CA LEU A 6 -6.94 16.64 -10.96
C LEU A 6 -6.36 16.96 -12.35
N GLU A 7 -6.40 18.21 -12.81
CA GLU A 7 -5.83 18.61 -14.09
C GLU A 7 -4.30 18.46 -14.11
N ASN A 8 -3.65 18.59 -12.95
CA ASN A 8 -2.19 18.48 -12.82
C ASN A 8 -1.69 17.06 -12.51
N ILE A 9 -2.60 16.09 -12.37
CA ILE A 9 -2.25 14.68 -12.14
C ILE A 9 -2.44 13.92 -13.45
N ASN A 10 -1.42 13.17 -13.88
CA ASN A 10 -1.56 12.17 -14.94
C ASN A 10 -2.36 10.95 -14.44
N LEU A 11 -3.69 11.01 -14.54
CA LEU A 11 -4.57 9.95 -14.03
C LEU A 11 -4.33 8.60 -14.70
N LEU A 12 -4.05 8.58 -16.01
CA LEU A 12 -3.77 7.35 -16.73
C LEU A 12 -2.47 6.71 -16.22
N SER A 13 -1.40 7.50 -16.10
CA SER A 13 -0.14 7.01 -15.56
C SER A 13 -0.28 6.57 -14.10
N LEU A 14 -1.04 7.30 -13.27
CA LEU A 14 -1.32 6.90 -11.89
C LEU A 14 -2.03 5.54 -11.82
N THR A 15 -3.06 5.32 -12.63
CA THR A 15 -3.79 4.05 -12.65
C THR A 15 -2.87 2.90 -13.06
N ILE A 16 -2.06 3.07 -14.10
CA ILE A 16 -1.12 2.05 -14.58
C ILE A 16 -0.03 1.79 -13.54
N ALA A 17 0.60 2.84 -13.02
CA ALA A 17 1.67 2.75 -12.02
C ALA A 17 1.15 2.13 -10.72
N GLY A 18 -0.03 2.54 -10.26
CA GLY A 18 -0.71 1.99 -9.08
C GLY A 18 -1.05 0.50 -9.26
N PHE A 19 -1.57 0.11 -10.42
CA PHE A 19 -1.85 -1.29 -10.72
C PHE A 19 -0.58 -2.15 -10.73
N ILE A 20 0.47 -1.70 -11.43
CA ILE A 20 1.75 -2.44 -11.46
C ILE A 20 2.37 -2.52 -10.06
N ALA A 21 2.37 -1.42 -9.30
CA ALA A 21 2.91 -1.40 -7.95
C ALA A 21 2.12 -2.29 -6.98
N GLY A 22 0.78 -2.30 -7.08
CA GLY A 22 -0.10 -3.18 -6.32
C GLY A 22 0.14 -4.65 -6.67
N TYR A 23 0.25 -4.97 -7.96
CA TYR A 23 0.61 -6.30 -8.45
C TYR A 23 1.97 -6.77 -7.93
N LEU A 24 3.01 -5.93 -8.03
CA LEU A 24 4.35 -6.28 -7.55
C LEU A 24 4.37 -6.54 -6.04
N MET A 25 3.71 -5.70 -5.25
CA MET A 25 3.58 -5.91 -3.81
C MET A 25 2.89 -7.25 -3.50
N PHE A 26 1.80 -7.56 -4.19
CA PHE A 26 1.07 -8.82 -4.03
C PHE A 26 1.93 -10.04 -4.37
N ILE A 27 2.62 -10.00 -5.51
CA ILE A 27 3.49 -11.10 -5.95
C ILE A 27 4.69 -11.26 -5.00
N VAL A 28 5.30 -10.16 -4.53
CA VAL A 28 6.41 -10.23 -3.58
C VAL A 28 5.98 -10.89 -2.27
N ASP A 29 4.80 -10.56 -1.75
CA ASP A 29 4.31 -11.16 -0.51
C ASP A 29 4.09 -12.68 -0.62
N ILE A 30 3.54 -13.13 -1.75
CA ILE A 30 3.29 -14.56 -2.00
C ILE A 30 4.59 -15.30 -2.35
N ALA A 31 5.40 -14.74 -3.25
CA ALA A 31 6.59 -15.42 -3.76
C ALA A 31 7.70 -15.53 -2.71
N LEU A 32 7.74 -14.61 -1.74
CA LEU A 32 8.73 -14.61 -0.66
C LEU A 32 8.15 -15.11 0.67
N ASP A 33 6.97 -15.73 0.67
CA ASP A 33 6.38 -16.26 1.90
C ASP A 33 7.36 -17.17 2.68
N GLY A 34 7.56 -16.85 3.96
CA GLY A 34 8.48 -17.53 4.86
C GLY A 34 9.97 -17.21 4.63
N PHE A 35 10.34 -16.42 3.62
CA PHE A 35 11.74 -16.08 3.34
C PHE A 35 12.35 -15.33 4.52
N LEU A 36 13.35 -15.95 5.17
CA LEU A 36 13.95 -15.46 6.43
C LEU A 36 12.93 -15.23 7.57
N GLY A 37 11.78 -15.90 7.52
CA GLY A 37 10.68 -15.69 8.46
C GLY A 37 9.91 -14.38 8.25
N LEU A 38 9.99 -13.79 7.05
CA LEU A 38 9.26 -12.60 6.61
C LEU A 38 8.20 -12.97 5.55
N PHE A 39 7.45 -11.97 5.10
CA PHE A 39 6.32 -12.04 4.16
C PHE A 39 5.18 -12.94 4.66
N GLY A 40 4.33 -13.45 3.75
CA GLY A 40 3.15 -14.24 4.11
C GLY A 40 2.05 -13.42 4.77
N THR A 41 2.02 -12.10 4.56
CA THR A 41 0.94 -11.26 5.12
C THR A 41 -0.41 -11.55 4.47
N TYR A 42 -0.39 -12.14 3.28
CA TYR A 42 -1.51 -12.66 2.53
C TYR A 42 -2.47 -13.52 3.38
N ASP A 43 -1.94 -14.49 4.11
CA ASP A 43 -2.75 -15.39 4.93
C ASP A 43 -3.45 -14.65 6.07
N ILE A 44 -2.83 -13.59 6.59
CA ILE A 44 -3.43 -12.74 7.62
C ILE A 44 -4.64 -12.00 7.01
N TYR A 45 -4.50 -11.39 5.84
CA TYR A 45 -5.62 -10.74 5.15
C TYR A 45 -6.74 -11.72 4.79
N LYS A 46 -6.39 -12.91 4.34
CA LYS A 46 -7.36 -13.98 4.05
C LYS A 46 -8.10 -14.42 5.30
N SER A 47 -7.40 -14.53 6.44
CA SER A 47 -8.03 -14.85 7.73
C SER A 47 -9.02 -13.78 8.17
N TRP A 48 -8.74 -12.49 7.94
CA TRP A 48 -9.65 -11.39 8.26
C TRP A 48 -10.94 -11.47 7.44
N ILE A 49 -10.82 -11.69 6.13
CA ILE A 49 -11.97 -11.77 5.22
C ILE A 49 -12.84 -12.99 5.55
N THR A 50 -12.21 -14.15 5.74
CA THR A 50 -12.92 -15.40 6.05
C THR A 50 -13.57 -15.37 7.43
N SER A 51 -12.93 -14.75 8.44
CA SER A 51 -13.51 -14.61 9.80
C SER A 51 -14.81 -13.81 9.83
N GLN A 52 -15.02 -12.94 8.85
CA GLN A 52 -16.23 -12.11 8.71
C GLN A 52 -17.20 -12.67 7.67
N ASN A 53 -16.92 -13.87 7.12
CA ASN A 53 -17.70 -14.50 6.06
C ASN A 53 -17.90 -13.58 4.83
N LEU A 54 -16.89 -12.77 4.53
CA LEU A 54 -16.88 -11.87 3.37
C LEU A 54 -16.31 -12.60 2.15
N PHE A 55 -16.88 -12.34 0.97
CA PHE A 55 -16.37 -12.85 -0.32
C PHE A 55 -16.10 -14.36 -0.35
N HIS A 56 -16.94 -15.16 0.33
CA HIS A 56 -16.73 -16.61 0.47
C HIS A 56 -16.54 -17.30 -0.88
N GLY A 57 -15.42 -18.02 -1.04
CA GLY A 57 -15.00 -18.69 -2.28
C GLY A 57 -14.33 -17.78 -3.33
N PHE A 58 -14.20 -16.48 -3.04
CA PHE A 58 -13.57 -15.47 -3.89
C PHE A 58 -12.58 -14.60 -3.12
N GLU A 59 -12.09 -15.07 -1.97
CA GLU A 59 -11.24 -14.31 -1.05
C GLU A 59 -9.96 -13.87 -1.75
N ASP A 60 -9.34 -14.75 -2.53
CA ASP A 60 -8.09 -14.48 -3.23
C ASP A 60 -8.28 -13.34 -4.26
N ILE A 61 -9.41 -13.33 -4.96
CA ILE A 61 -9.77 -12.26 -5.91
C ILE A 61 -10.04 -10.95 -5.16
N ALA A 62 -10.77 -11.02 -4.04
CA ALA A 62 -11.08 -9.85 -3.23
C ALA A 62 -9.81 -9.20 -2.67
N ILE A 63 -8.86 -10.00 -2.17
CA ILE A 63 -7.56 -9.52 -1.68
C ILE A 63 -6.78 -8.90 -2.83
N PHE A 64 -6.70 -9.58 -3.97
CA PHE A 64 -6.00 -9.06 -5.14
C PHE A 64 -6.55 -7.70 -5.58
N LEU A 65 -7.87 -7.59 -5.78
CA LEU A 65 -8.53 -6.34 -6.18
C LEU A 65 -8.40 -5.26 -5.11
N GLY A 66 -8.51 -5.63 -3.84
CA GLY A 66 -8.30 -4.71 -2.72
C GLY A 66 -6.90 -4.09 -2.75
N HIS A 67 -5.87 -4.88 -3.03
CA HIS A 67 -4.50 -4.36 -3.19
C HIS A 67 -4.38 -3.41 -4.39
N GLN A 68 -5.01 -3.73 -5.53
CA GLN A 68 -4.98 -2.83 -6.70
C GLN A 68 -5.66 -1.50 -6.43
N ILE A 69 -6.87 -1.55 -5.83
CA ILE A 69 -7.64 -0.36 -5.50
C ILE A 69 -6.86 0.49 -4.49
N ASN A 70 -6.36 -0.10 -3.41
CA ASN A 70 -5.57 0.60 -2.41
C ASN A 70 -4.31 1.23 -3.01
N ALA A 71 -3.59 0.49 -3.86
CA ALA A 71 -2.37 1.01 -4.48
C ALA A 71 -2.62 2.22 -5.38
N ILE A 72 -3.73 2.24 -6.12
CA ILE A 72 -4.12 3.37 -6.97
C ILE A 72 -4.64 4.53 -6.11
N THR A 73 -5.60 4.26 -5.21
CA THR A 73 -6.23 5.28 -4.37
C THR A 73 -5.23 5.98 -3.47
N PHE A 74 -4.34 5.24 -2.82
CA PHE A 74 -3.33 5.82 -1.95
C PHE A 74 -2.13 6.38 -2.72
N GLY A 75 -1.91 5.94 -3.96
CA GLY A 75 -0.93 6.54 -4.85
C GLY A 75 -1.21 8.02 -5.15
N PHE A 76 -2.47 8.46 -5.07
CA PHE A 76 -2.84 9.89 -5.18
C PHE A 76 -2.09 10.79 -4.19
N PHE A 77 -1.80 10.31 -2.98
CA PHE A 77 -1.07 11.10 -1.99
C PHE A 77 0.36 11.39 -2.45
N LEU A 78 1.05 10.40 -3.01
CA LEU A 78 2.39 10.60 -3.56
C LEU A 78 2.38 11.56 -4.75
N VAL A 79 1.50 11.32 -5.72
CA VAL A 79 1.48 12.07 -6.98
C VAL A 79 0.78 13.42 -6.87
N TYR A 80 0.26 13.76 -5.69
CA TYR A 80 -0.30 15.07 -5.43
C TYR A 80 0.75 16.14 -5.75
N PRO A 81 0.46 17.15 -6.60
CA PRO A 81 1.49 18.01 -7.18
C PRO A 81 2.40 18.70 -6.15
N LYS A 82 1.87 19.09 -4.99
CA LYS A 82 2.69 19.70 -3.93
C LYS A 82 3.64 18.70 -3.29
N ILE A 83 3.20 17.47 -3.06
CA ILE A 83 4.01 16.40 -2.45
C ILE A 83 5.06 15.93 -3.46
N TRP A 84 4.64 15.65 -4.70
CA TRP A 84 5.53 15.20 -5.76
C TRP A 84 6.69 16.16 -6.01
N LYS A 85 6.44 17.48 -6.01
CA LYS A 85 7.45 18.52 -6.23
C LYS A 85 8.28 18.86 -4.99
N PHE A 86 7.74 18.62 -3.79
CA PHE A 86 8.45 18.85 -2.53
C PHE A 86 9.48 17.75 -2.25
N LEU A 87 9.17 16.51 -2.63
CA LEU A 87 10.09 15.39 -2.46
C LEU A 87 11.30 15.47 -3.42
N PRO A 88 12.42 14.80 -3.11
CA PRO A 88 13.61 14.79 -3.96
C PRO A 88 13.31 14.37 -5.41
N GLN A 89 14.06 14.93 -6.36
CA GLN A 89 13.88 14.65 -7.79
C GLN A 89 14.17 13.19 -8.15
N ASN A 90 15.06 12.53 -7.39
CA ASN A 90 15.33 11.12 -7.57
C ASN A 90 14.09 10.29 -7.20
N ARG A 91 13.48 9.65 -8.20
CA ARG A 91 12.24 8.86 -8.08
C ARG A 91 12.36 7.70 -7.08
N LEU A 92 13.51 7.04 -7.00
CA LEU A 92 13.76 5.96 -6.04
C LEU A 92 13.71 6.50 -4.61
N ILE A 93 14.45 7.58 -4.33
CA ILE A 93 14.46 8.21 -2.99
C ILE A 93 13.06 8.73 -2.63
N LYS A 94 12.35 9.32 -3.60
CA LYS A 94 10.97 9.78 -3.44
C LYS A 94 10.04 8.65 -3.01
N GLY A 95 10.08 7.51 -3.71
CA GLY A 95 9.29 6.33 -3.37
C GLY A 95 9.62 5.77 -1.99
N PHE A 96 10.91 5.73 -1.63
CA PHE A 96 11.36 5.29 -0.30
C PHE A 96 10.82 6.19 0.83
N ILE A 97 10.94 7.51 0.68
CA ILE A 97 10.45 8.47 1.68
C ILE A 97 8.93 8.32 1.83
N PHE A 98 8.21 8.26 0.71
CA PHE A 98 6.77 8.11 0.72
C PHE A 98 6.32 6.82 1.39
N ALA A 99 6.90 5.67 1.01
CA ALA A 99 6.60 4.38 1.63
C ALA A 99 6.86 4.37 3.14
N THR A 100 7.94 5.02 3.58
CA THR A 100 8.27 5.12 5.01
C THR A 100 7.26 5.97 5.77
N ILE A 101 6.92 7.15 5.24
CA ILE A 101 5.89 8.00 5.85
C ILE A 101 4.53 7.27 5.86
N TRP A 102 4.18 6.61 4.75
CA TRP A 102 2.94 5.85 4.63
C TRP A 102 2.84 4.74 5.67
N HIS A 103 3.91 3.95 5.85
CA HIS A 103 3.91 2.89 6.85
C HIS A 103 3.73 3.45 8.27
N LEU A 104 4.40 4.56 8.61
CA LEU A 104 4.19 5.23 9.89
C LEU A 104 2.75 5.72 10.06
N LEU A 105 2.14 6.27 9.01
CA LEU A 105 0.73 6.67 9.03
C LEU A 105 -0.19 5.47 9.25
N VAL A 106 0.06 4.33 8.60
CA VAL A 106 -0.69 3.09 8.83
C VAL A 106 -0.58 2.67 10.30
N LEU A 107 0.61 2.72 10.91
CA LEU A 107 0.76 2.38 12.33
C LEU A 107 0.00 3.36 13.24
N ILE A 108 0.05 4.67 12.96
CA ILE A 108 -0.69 5.69 13.73
C ILE A 108 -2.20 5.48 13.61
N VAL A 109 -2.70 5.27 12.40
CA VAL A 109 -4.12 4.97 12.13
C VAL A 109 -4.52 3.68 12.85
N SER A 110 -3.71 2.62 12.73
CA SER A 110 -3.97 1.37 13.43
C SER A 110 -4.01 1.55 14.94
N PHE A 111 -3.11 2.36 15.52
CA PHE A 111 -3.12 2.68 16.95
C PHE A 111 -4.41 3.39 17.37
N ILE A 112 -4.78 4.49 16.69
CA ILE A 112 -5.97 5.27 17.03
C ILE A 112 -7.23 4.43 16.88
N PHE A 113 -7.46 3.82 15.72
CA PHE A 113 -8.71 3.12 15.47
C PHE A 113 -8.76 1.72 16.09
N GLY A 114 -7.62 1.04 16.24
CA GLY A 114 -7.52 -0.24 16.94
C GLY A 114 -7.82 -0.10 18.43
N THR A 115 -7.38 0.99 19.07
CA THR A 115 -7.74 1.31 20.47
C THR A 115 -9.21 1.71 20.62
N LEU A 116 -9.80 2.33 19.59
CA LEU A 116 -11.23 2.68 19.53
C LEU A 116 -12.15 1.50 19.14
N GLY A 117 -11.61 0.30 18.94
CA GLY A 117 -12.42 -0.93 18.78
C GLY A 117 -12.45 -1.54 17.38
N SER A 118 -11.70 -1.01 16.41
CA SER A 118 -11.57 -1.66 15.10
C SER A 118 -10.82 -2.99 15.23
N ILE A 119 -11.50 -4.10 14.91
CA ILE A 119 -10.96 -5.45 15.07
C ILE A 119 -9.73 -5.65 14.18
N TRP A 120 -9.82 -5.38 12.88
CA TRP A 120 -8.72 -5.59 11.94
C TRP A 120 -7.49 -4.73 12.26
N LEU A 121 -7.71 -3.47 12.64
CA LEU A 121 -6.61 -2.56 12.99
C LEU A 121 -5.98 -2.92 14.33
N LYS A 122 -6.77 -3.41 15.28
CA LYS A 122 -6.26 -3.96 16.54
C LYS A 122 -5.42 -5.22 16.30
N ASP A 123 -5.82 -6.07 15.37
CA ASP A 123 -5.07 -7.27 15.02
C ASP A 123 -3.75 -6.92 14.33
N LEU A 124 -3.73 -5.86 13.50
CA LEU A 124 -2.50 -5.33 12.92
C LEU A 124 -1.47 -4.92 13.99
N LEU A 125 -1.90 -4.29 15.09
CA LEU A 125 -1.01 -3.91 16.20
C LEU A 125 -0.46 -5.09 17.01
N LYS A 126 -1.11 -6.25 16.94
CA LYS A 126 -0.72 -7.46 17.68
C LYS A 126 0.18 -8.37 16.86
N MET A 127 0.43 -8.04 15.59
CA MET A 127 1.29 -8.84 14.73
C MET A 127 2.71 -8.90 15.31
N GLY A 128 3.39 -10.02 15.09
CA GLY A 128 4.80 -10.14 15.44
C GLY A 128 5.66 -9.13 14.68
N LEU A 129 6.82 -8.77 15.25
CA LEU A 129 7.75 -7.81 14.64
C LEU A 129 8.11 -8.17 13.19
N ASN A 130 8.30 -9.46 12.90
CA ASN A 130 8.59 -9.95 11.55
C ASN A 130 7.53 -9.50 10.55
N PHE A 131 6.24 -9.59 10.89
CA PHE A 131 5.18 -9.16 9.99
C PHE A 131 5.12 -7.64 9.81
N HIS A 132 5.47 -6.85 10.83
CA HIS A 132 5.62 -5.41 10.67
C HIS A 132 6.77 -5.06 9.71
N ILE A 133 7.88 -5.80 9.80
CA ILE A 133 9.00 -5.67 8.85
C ILE A 133 8.53 -6.06 7.43
N SER A 134 7.81 -7.17 7.28
CA SER A 134 7.23 -7.59 6.00
C SER A 134 6.34 -6.49 5.41
N LEU A 135 5.39 -5.97 6.20
CA LEU A 135 4.49 -4.89 5.79
C LEU A 135 5.26 -3.63 5.36
N TYR A 136 6.34 -3.29 6.08
CA TYR A 136 7.19 -2.16 5.71
C TYR A 136 7.90 -2.41 4.36
N LEU A 137 8.49 -3.59 4.16
CA LEU A 137 9.15 -3.97 2.91
C LEU A 137 8.16 -3.97 1.73
N LEU A 138 6.93 -4.44 1.94
CA LEU A 138 5.86 -4.40 0.94
C LEU A 138 5.46 -2.96 0.60
N HIS A 139 5.35 -2.06 1.58
CA HIS A 139 5.16 -0.63 1.32
C HIS A 139 6.33 -0.02 0.55
N LEU A 140 7.58 -0.43 0.82
CA LEU A 140 8.74 0.01 0.04
C LEU A 140 8.63 -0.44 -1.43
N VAL A 141 8.29 -1.71 -1.67
CA VAL A 141 8.07 -2.24 -3.03
C VAL A 141 7.00 -1.42 -3.74
N TRP A 142 5.86 -1.18 -3.09
CA TRP A 142 4.78 -0.38 -3.65
C TRP A 142 5.21 1.07 -3.94
N GLY A 143 5.74 1.79 -2.94
CA GLY A 143 6.07 3.20 -3.07
C GLY A 143 7.20 3.48 -4.07
N VAL A 144 8.24 2.63 -4.09
CA VAL A 144 9.33 2.74 -5.07
C VAL A 144 8.84 2.42 -6.48
N SER A 145 8.09 1.33 -6.66
CA SER A 145 7.57 0.96 -7.99
C SER A 145 6.62 2.04 -8.52
N LEU A 146 5.72 2.54 -7.68
CA LEU A 146 4.81 3.64 -8.02
C LEU A 146 5.58 4.88 -8.46
N ALA A 147 6.58 5.31 -7.69
CA ALA A 147 7.36 6.51 -7.99
C ALA A 147 8.20 6.38 -9.26
N LEU A 148 8.72 5.18 -9.56
CA LEU A 148 9.52 4.94 -10.76
C LEU A 148 8.68 4.93 -12.03
N ILE A 149 7.48 4.33 -11.98
CA ILE A 149 6.60 4.12 -13.13
C ILE A 149 5.72 5.35 -13.41
N TYR A 150 5.38 6.13 -12.38
CA TYR A 150 4.57 7.32 -12.56
C TYR A 150 5.28 8.38 -13.41
N GLU A 151 4.58 8.83 -14.46
CA GLU A 151 4.97 9.91 -15.33
C GLU A 151 4.05 11.12 -15.09
N GLU A 152 4.66 12.22 -14.68
CA GLU A 152 3.94 13.49 -14.51
C GLU A 152 3.47 14.05 -15.86
N LYS A 153 2.53 14.99 -15.80
CA LYS A 153 2.01 15.70 -16.98
C LYS A 153 2.95 16.78 -17.46
#